data_AF-Q2JG06-F1
#
_entry.id   AF-Q2JG06-F1
#
_cell.length_a   1.000
_cell.length_b   1.000
_cell.length_c   1.000
_cell.angle_alpha   90.00
_cell.angle_beta   90.00
_cell.angle_gamma   90.00
#
_symmetry.space_group_name_H-M   'P 1'
#
loop_
_entity.id
_entity.type
_entity.pdbx_description
1 polymer ?
#
loop_
_entity_poly.entity_id
_entity_poly.type
_entity_poly.pdbx_seq_one_letter_code
_entity_poly.pdbx_strand_id
1 'polypeptide(L)'
;MDERRFVVWDADGRPLGAFPDFDTAHEWAHVRMRQARTRLPLTLDDRVAKVSRRLSHARCELVAWAEFAVLPGCDLPALGAAAAAAAGDTARRQPAQHSRS
;
A
#
# COMPACT_ATOMS: atom_id res chain seq x y z
N MET A 1 -4.44 -1.82 -28.69
CA MET A 1 -3.84 -0.70 -27.94
C MET A 1 -4.75 -0.45 -26.76
N ASP A 2 -4.23 -0.51 -25.54
CA ASP A 2 -5.03 -0.28 -24.34
C ASP A 2 -5.32 1.22 -24.27
N GLU A 3 -6.51 1.66 -24.69
CA GLU A 3 -6.85 3.08 -24.94
C GLU A 3 -6.75 3.98 -23.71
N ARG A 4 -6.45 3.43 -22.53
CA ARG A 4 -6.49 4.09 -21.22
C ARG A 4 -5.33 3.67 -20.31
N ARG A 5 -4.14 3.53 -20.88
CA ARG A 5 -2.92 3.09 -20.17
C ARG A 5 -2.57 4.01 -18.99
N PHE A 6 -2.71 5.32 -19.17
CA PHE A 6 -2.28 6.31 -18.18
C PHE A 6 -3.50 6.84 -17.41
N VAL A 7 -3.49 6.71 -16.09
CA VAL A 7 -4.61 7.14 -15.24
C VAL A 7 -4.12 8.18 -14.24
N VAL A 8 -4.83 9.30 -14.15
CA VAL A 8 -4.54 10.35 -13.17
C VAL A 8 -5.51 10.24 -12.01
N TRP A 9 -4.97 10.22 -10.80
CA TRP A 9 -5.69 10.09 -9.53
C TRP A 9 -5.52 11.35 -8.68
N ASP A 10 -6.53 11.67 -7.88
CA ASP A 10 -6.41 12.66 -6.81
C ASP A 10 -5.76 12.08 -5.54
N ALA A 11 -5.55 12.94 -4.55
CA ALA A 11 -4.97 12.58 -3.26
C ALA A 11 -5.82 11.58 -2.45
N ASP A 12 -7.12 11.50 -2.74
CA ASP A 12 -8.06 10.59 -2.09
C ASP A 12 -8.15 9.24 -2.85
N GLY A 13 -7.32 9.03 -3.88
CA GLY A 13 -7.26 7.80 -4.67
C GLY A 13 -8.39 7.67 -5.70
N ARG A 14 -9.07 8.76 -6.05
CA ARG A 14 -10.16 8.74 -7.05
C ARG A 14 -9.62 9.04 -8.44
N PRO A 15 -10.06 8.29 -9.48
CA PRO A 15 -9.61 8.54 -10.84
C PRO A 15 -10.25 9.83 -11.35
N LEU A 16 -9.42 10.74 -11.85
CA LEU A 16 -9.84 12.00 -12.44
C LEU A 16 -9.89 11.95 -13.97
N GLY A 17 -9.08 11.08 -14.59
CA GLY A 17 -9.01 10.95 -16.03
C GLY A 17 -8.13 9.77 -16.47
N ALA A 18 -8.38 9.29 -17.67
CA ALA A 18 -7.59 8.23 -18.30
C ALA A 18 -7.25 8.62 -19.73
N PHE A 19 -6.02 8.31 -20.14
CA PHE A 19 -5.41 8.83 -21.36
C PHE A 19 -4.62 7.73 -22.10
N PRO A 20 -4.53 7.81 -23.43
CA PRO A 20 -3.81 6.82 -24.24
C PRO A 20 -2.29 7.02 -24.22
N ASP A 21 -1.81 8.24 -23.99
CA ASP A 21 -0.39 8.62 -24.02
C ASP A 21 0.04 9.39 -22.76
N PHE A 22 1.35 9.33 -22.46
CA PHE A 22 1.93 9.92 -21.27
C PHE A 22 1.90 11.45 -21.31
N ASP A 23 2.28 12.05 -22.44
CA ASP A 23 2.47 13.50 -22.55
C ASP A 23 1.15 14.25 -22.35
N THR A 24 0.06 13.77 -22.96
CA THR A 24 -1.30 14.33 -22.78
C THR A 24 -1.76 14.22 -21.33
N ALA A 25 -1.58 13.06 -20.70
CA ALA A 25 -1.94 12.86 -19.29
C ALA A 25 -1.14 13.78 -18.36
N HIS A 26 0.15 13.92 -18.64
CA HIS A 26 1.10 14.67 -17.83
C HIS A 26 0.85 16.19 -17.93
N GLU A 27 0.66 16.71 -19.14
CA GLU A 27 0.28 18.11 -19.35
C GLU A 27 -1.07 18.42 -18.68
N TRP A 28 -2.05 17.56 -18.88
CA TRP A 28 -3.36 17.70 -18.26
C TRP A 28 -3.25 17.77 -16.72
N ALA A 29 -2.44 16.89 -16.11
CA ALA A 29 -2.23 16.89 -14.66
C ALA A 29 -1.58 18.20 -14.16
N HIS A 30 -0.62 18.75 -14.91
CA HIS A 30 -0.01 20.05 -14.59
C HIS A 30 -1.01 21.21 -14.69
N VAL A 31 -1.89 21.20 -15.69
CA VAL A 31 -2.97 22.20 -15.80
C VAL A 31 -3.96 22.04 -14.64
N ARG A 32 -4.39 20.80 -14.35
CA ARG A 32 -5.32 20.48 -13.26
C ARG A 32 -4.80 20.92 -11.89
N MET A 33 -3.50 20.73 -11.63
CA MET A 33 -2.86 21.13 -10.38
C MET A 33 -2.97 22.63 -10.08
N ARG A 34 -3.04 23.48 -11.10
CA ARG A 34 -3.17 24.95 -10.94
C ARG A 34 -4.58 25.41 -10.57
N GLN A 35 -5.56 24.51 -10.54
CA GLN A 35 -6.95 24.86 -10.24
C GLN A 35 -7.16 24.91 -8.72
N ALA A 36 -7.82 25.97 -8.23
CA ALA A 36 -7.93 26.29 -6.80
C ALA A 36 -8.56 25.18 -5.93
N ARG A 37 -9.35 24.27 -6.52
CA ARG A 37 -10.03 23.18 -5.79
C ARG A 37 -9.38 21.81 -5.99
N THR A 38 -8.24 21.75 -6.67
CA THR A 38 -7.54 20.49 -6.88
C THR A 38 -6.87 20.05 -5.57
N ARG A 39 -7.21 18.86 -5.11
CA ARG A 39 -6.54 18.22 -3.98
C ARG A 39 -5.23 17.59 -4.45
N LEU A 40 -4.16 17.86 -3.72
CA LEU A 40 -2.80 17.39 -4.03
C LEU A 40 -2.29 16.39 -2.99
N PRO A 41 -1.36 15.50 -3.36
CA PRO A 41 -0.74 15.35 -4.69
C PRO A 41 -1.70 14.74 -5.74
N LEU A 42 -1.43 15.01 -7.02
CA LEU A 42 -1.96 14.17 -8.10
C LEU A 42 -0.99 13.04 -8.37
N THR A 43 -1.51 11.88 -8.77
CA THR A 43 -0.69 10.72 -9.16
C THR A 43 -1.09 10.30 -10.56
N LEU A 44 -0.13 10.30 -11.50
CA LEU A 44 -0.32 9.73 -12.84
C LEU A 44 0.35 8.37 -12.87
N ASP A 45 -0.44 7.32 -13.06
CA ASP A 45 0.06 5.94 -13.10
C ASP A 45 0.26 5.47 -14.54
N ASP A 46 1.39 4.79 -14.77
CA ASP A 46 1.58 3.87 -15.88
C ASP A 46 1.68 2.44 -15.33
N ARG A 47 0.56 1.71 -15.40
CA ARG A 47 0.48 0.34 -14.87
C ARG A 47 1.29 -0.68 -15.66
N VAL A 48 1.60 -0.39 -16.92
CA VAL A 48 2.41 -1.25 -17.78
C VAL A 48 3.88 -1.09 -17.41
N ALA A 49 4.35 0.15 -17.30
CA ALA A 49 5.72 0.42 -16.89
C ALA A 49 5.95 0.33 -15.37
N LYS A 50 4.89 0.16 -14.57
CA LYS A 50 4.95 0.08 -13.10
C LYS A 50 5.61 1.30 -12.47
N VAL A 51 5.23 2.47 -12.94
CA VAL A 51 5.70 3.76 -12.42
C VAL A 51 4.54 4.71 -12.23
N SER A 52 4.74 5.70 -11.36
CA SER A 52 3.88 6.87 -11.25
C SER A 52 4.67 8.16 -11.39
N ARG A 53 4.02 9.22 -11.87
CA ARG A 53 4.43 10.61 -11.59
C ARG A 53 3.62 11.13 -10.41
N ARG A 54 4.28 11.61 -9.37
CA ARG A 54 3.64 12.30 -8.25
C ARG A 54 3.81 13.81 -8.45
N LEU A 55 2.71 14.51 -8.61
CA LEU A 55 2.69 15.95 -8.90
C LEU A 55 2.23 16.74 -7.67
N SER A 56 3.04 17.71 -7.28
CA SER A 56 2.76 18.71 -6.26
C SER A 56 3.21 20.08 -6.75
N HIS A 57 2.86 21.16 -6.04
CA HIS A 57 3.33 22.50 -6.38
C HIS A 57 4.86 22.63 -6.38
N ALA A 58 5.55 21.82 -5.60
CA ALA A 58 7.00 21.88 -5.49
C ALA A 58 7.71 21.03 -6.56
N ARG A 59 7.15 19.87 -6.92
CA ARG A 59 7.85 18.84 -7.71
C ARG A 59 6.91 17.95 -8.51
N CYS A 60 7.43 17.44 -9.63
CA CYS A 60 6.90 16.29 -10.37
C CYS A 60 7.93 15.15 -10.28
N GLU A 61 7.65 14.17 -9.43
CA GLU A 61 8.61 13.13 -9.05
C GLU A 61 8.27 11.81 -9.77
N LEU A 62 9.28 11.10 -10.27
CA LEU A 62 9.13 9.73 -10.74
C LEU A 62 9.15 8.78 -9.55
N VAL A 63 8.15 7.92 -9.45
CA VAL A 63 8.09 6.86 -8.43
C VAL A 63 7.99 5.52 -9.13
N ALA A 64 9.06 4.73 -9.09
CA ALA A 64 9.01 3.35 -9.54
C ALA A 64 8.33 2.48 -8.49
N TRP A 65 7.47 1.56 -8.93
CA TRP A 65 6.84 0.60 -8.04
C TRP A 65 7.79 -0.56 -7.81
N ALA A 66 8.00 -0.92 -6.54
CA ALA A 66 8.75 -2.12 -6.24
C ALA A 66 7.90 -3.34 -6.57
N GLU A 67 8.44 -4.25 -7.39
CA GLU A 67 7.88 -5.58 -7.55
C GLU A 67 8.54 -6.50 -6.52
N PHE A 68 7.71 -7.09 -5.66
CA PHE A 68 8.17 -8.08 -4.69
C PHE A 68 7.72 -9.46 -5.17
N ALA A 69 8.68 -10.38 -5.32
CA ALA A 69 8.37 -11.78 -5.48
C ALA A 69 8.18 -12.40 -4.09
N VAL A 70 7.04 -13.06 -3.87
CA VAL A 70 6.85 -13.91 -2.69
C VAL A 70 7.50 -15.25 -3.00
N LEU A 71 8.62 -15.53 -2.35
CA LEU A 71 9.29 -16.83 -2.44
C LEU A 71 8.66 -17.80 -1.42
N PRO A 72 8.68 -19.12 -1.69
CA PRO A 72 8.25 -20.11 -0.70
C PRO A 72 8.99 -19.93 0.62
N GLY A 73 8.24 -19.84 1.71
CA GLY A 73 8.75 -19.75 3.07
C GLY A 73 8.38 -20.99 3.89
N CYS A 74 8.75 -20.98 5.17
CA CYS A 74 8.26 -21.98 6.12
C CYS A 74 6.87 -21.57 6.62
N ASP A 75 5.92 -22.50 6.65
CA ASP A 75 4.68 -22.30 7.38
C ASP A 75 5.00 -22.19 8.88
N LEU A 76 4.34 -21.27 9.59
CA LEU A 76 4.44 -21.16 11.05
C LEU A 76 3.17 -21.66 11.80
N PRO A 77 2.72 -22.93 11.68
CA PRO A 77 1.63 -23.45 12.53
C PRO A 77 2.07 -23.69 13.99
N ALA A 78 3.37 -23.66 14.30
CA ALA A 78 3.89 -24.15 15.57
C ALA A 78 4.10 -23.08 16.67
N LEU A 79 4.25 -21.80 16.31
CA LEU A 79 4.50 -20.74 17.31
C LEU A 79 3.25 -20.40 18.15
N GLY A 80 2.05 -20.47 17.56
CA GLY A 80 0.80 -20.29 18.28
C GLY A 80 0.46 -21.45 19.21
N ALA A 81 0.74 -22.69 18.77
CA ALA A 81 0.52 -23.89 19.58
C ALA A 81 1.50 -23.99 20.76
N ALA A 82 2.78 -23.64 20.54
CA ALA A 82 3.77 -23.63 21.61
C ALA A 82 3.49 -22.53 22.67
N ALA A 83 3.03 -21.35 22.25
CA ALA A 83 2.63 -20.29 23.18
C ALA A 83 1.37 -20.66 23.98
N ALA A 84 0.38 -21.31 23.35
CA ALA A 84 -0.82 -21.80 24.03
C ALA A 84 -0.52 -22.95 25.00
N ALA A 85 0.40 -23.86 24.65
CA ALA A 85 0.85 -24.94 25.53
C ALA A 85 1.63 -24.41 26.75
N ALA A 86 2.49 -23.40 26.58
CA ALA A 86 3.22 -22.75 27.68
C ALA A 86 2.29 -21.97 28.65
N ALA A 87 1.23 -21.36 28.13
CA ALA A 87 0.19 -20.73 28.95
C ALA A 87 -0.66 -21.75 29.72
N GLY A 88 -0.86 -22.96 29.18
CA GLY A 88 -1.56 -24.05 29.87
C GLY A 88 -0.75 -24.73 30.99
N ASP A 89 0.57 -24.87 30.82
CA ASP A 89 1.45 -25.48 31.84
C ASP A 89 1.65 -24.56 33.07
N THR A 90 1.67 -23.25 32.86
CA THR A 90 1.71 -22.27 33.97
C THR A 90 0.42 -22.24 34.79
N ALA A 91 -0.75 -22.49 34.18
CA ALA A 91 -2.02 -22.61 34.89
C ALA A 91 -2.15 -23.94 35.66
N ARG A 92 -1.51 -25.02 35.20
CA ARG A 92 -1.54 -26.34 35.86
C ARG A 92 -0.54 -26.46 37.02
N ARG A 93 0.49 -25.62 37.07
CA ARG A 93 1.50 -25.55 38.15
C ARG A 93 1.19 -24.49 39.22
N GLN A 94 -0.07 -24.23 39.55
CA GLN A 94 -0.40 -23.63 40.86
C GLN A 94 -0.48 -24.76 41.91
N PRO A 95 0.50 -24.88 42.83
CA PRO A 95 0.44 -25.88 43.88
C PRO A 95 -0.64 -25.55 44.90
N ALA A 96 -1.46 -26.55 45.22
CA ALA A 96 -2.27 -26.59 46.42
C ALA A 96 -1.36 -26.46 47.65
N GLN A 97 -1.48 -25.35 48.38
CA GLN A 97 -0.88 -25.22 49.71
C GLN A 97 -1.59 -24.12 50.50
N HIS A 98 -2.49 -24.52 51.40
CA HIS A 98 -2.28 -24.53 52.86
C HIS A 98 -3.63 -24.68 53.59
N SER A 99 -3.85 -25.87 54.15
CA SER A 99 -4.92 -26.16 55.09
C SER A 99 -4.72 -25.36 56.38
N ARG A 100 -5.80 -24.70 56.84
CA ARG A 100 -5.90 -24.01 58.12
C ARG A 100 -5.91 -25.01 59.28
N SER A 101 -5.17 -24.74 60.35
CA SER A 101 -5.56 -24.96 61.75
C SER A 101 -4.66 -24.14 62.65
#